data_AF-A0A081RUY8-F1
#
_entry.id   AF-A0A081RUY8-F1
#
_cell.length_a   1.000
_cell.length_b   1.000
_cell.length_c   1.000
_cell.angle_alpha   90.00
_cell.angle_beta   90.00
_cell.angle_gamma   90.00
#
_symmetry.space_group_name_H-M   'P 1'
#
loop_
_entity.id
_entity.type
_entity.pdbx_description
1 polymer ?
#
loop_
_entity_poly.entity_id
_entity_poly.type
_entity_poly.pdbx_seq_one_letter_code
_entity_poly.pdbx_strand_id
1 'polypeptide(L)'
;MELNRLMYAYFNQDFDIISGPELDDVINDYLDTTNKEMKRKLIEEIDSFICNSKDIEKEFKLVYSDSDFDPDLWDTTALDFLNYVSKRAQEFLNEYPEKDK
;
A
#
# COMPACT_ATOMS: atom_id res chain seq x y z
N MET A 1 7.59 9.33 0.28
CA MET A 1 6.22 8.99 0.69
C MET A 1 6.11 7.49 0.54
N GLU A 2 5.74 6.80 1.62
CA GLU A 2 5.68 5.34 1.71
C GLU A 2 4.60 4.73 0.80
N LEU A 3 3.45 5.39 0.62
CA LEU A 3 2.44 4.97 -0.35
C LEU A 3 3.03 5.02 -1.77
N ASN A 4 3.72 6.10 -2.15
CA ASN A 4 4.41 6.15 -3.45
C ASN A 4 5.48 5.07 -3.59
N ARG A 5 6.18 4.71 -2.50
CA ARG A 5 7.15 3.63 -2.55
C ARG A 5 6.47 2.30 -2.82
N LEU A 6 5.34 2.01 -2.17
CA LEU A 6 4.55 0.82 -2.46
C LEU A 6 4.11 0.81 -3.94
N MET A 7 3.55 1.92 -4.44
CA MET A 7 3.03 2.00 -5.81
C MET A 7 4.11 1.84 -6.90
N TYR A 8 5.27 2.48 -6.74
CA TYR A 8 6.28 2.54 -7.82
C TYR A 8 7.45 1.58 -7.65
N ALA A 9 7.77 1.17 -6.41
CA ALA A 9 8.91 0.29 -6.17
C ALA A 9 8.49 -1.18 -6.01
N TYR A 10 7.28 -1.47 -5.52
CA TYR A 10 6.83 -2.84 -5.27
C TYR A 10 5.81 -3.27 -6.32
N PHE A 11 4.78 -2.47 -6.62
CA PHE A 11 3.88 -2.70 -7.75
C PHE A 11 4.48 -2.24 -9.10
N ASN A 12 5.73 -2.60 -9.35
CA ASN A 12 6.42 -2.35 -10.62
C ASN A 12 6.12 -3.48 -11.64
N GLN A 13 6.59 -3.35 -12.88
CA GLN A 13 6.35 -4.33 -13.96
C GLN A 13 6.83 -5.76 -13.69
N ASP A 14 7.80 -5.94 -12.79
CA ASP A 14 8.40 -7.22 -12.45
C ASP A 14 7.92 -7.74 -11.07
N PHE A 15 6.81 -7.20 -10.54
CA PHE A 15 6.32 -7.55 -9.19
C PHE A 15 6.07 -9.06 -9.03
N ASP A 16 5.59 -9.73 -10.08
CA ASP A 16 5.24 -11.15 -10.10
C ASP A 16 6.47 -12.05 -9.99
N ILE A 17 7.62 -11.56 -10.47
CA ILE A 17 8.92 -12.22 -10.37
C ILE A 17 9.58 -11.94 -9.03
N ILE A 18 9.48 -10.71 -8.52
CA ILE A 18 10.21 -10.24 -7.33
C ILE A 18 9.50 -10.63 -6.04
N SER A 19 8.23 -10.28 -5.91
CA SER A 19 7.44 -10.45 -4.70
C SER A 19 6.51 -11.66 -4.83
N GLY A 20 5.81 -11.76 -5.96
CA GLY A 20 4.87 -12.84 -6.25
C GLY A 20 3.62 -12.33 -6.99
N PRO A 21 2.83 -13.23 -7.59
CA PRO A 21 1.72 -12.85 -8.46
C PRO A 21 0.47 -12.37 -7.71
N GLU A 22 0.36 -12.60 -6.40
CA GLU A 22 -0.81 -12.20 -5.62
C GLU A 22 -0.65 -10.82 -4.99
N LEU A 23 -1.78 -10.12 -4.75
CA LEU A 23 -1.77 -8.77 -4.18
C LEU A 23 -1.08 -8.77 -2.81
N ASP A 24 -1.36 -9.81 -2.03
CA ASP A 24 -0.77 -10.02 -0.72
C ASP A 24 0.73 -10.30 -0.79
N ASP A 25 1.25 -10.91 -1.86
CA ASP A 25 2.69 -11.15 -1.99
C ASP A 25 3.45 -9.82 -2.02
N VAL A 26 2.97 -8.88 -2.85
CA VAL A 26 3.58 -7.55 -3.02
C VAL A 26 3.44 -6.70 -1.75
N ILE A 27 2.25 -6.70 -1.14
CA ILE A 27 2.00 -5.96 0.11
C ILE A 27 2.87 -6.52 1.24
N ASN A 28 2.92 -7.85 1.39
CA ASN A 28 3.70 -8.48 2.44
C ASN A 28 5.20 -8.27 2.24
N ASP A 29 5.72 -8.29 1.01
CA ASP A 29 7.13 -7.99 0.73
C ASP A 29 7.50 -6.56 1.16
N TYR A 30 6.65 -5.57 0.86
CA TYR A 30 6.83 -4.21 1.40
C TYR A 30 6.81 -4.21 2.94
N LEU A 31 5.82 -4.86 3.56
CA LEU A 31 5.66 -4.83 5.01
C LEU A 31 6.81 -5.58 5.72
N ASP A 32 7.30 -6.68 5.19
CA ASP A 32 8.41 -7.44 5.78
C ASP A 32 9.74 -6.70 5.70
N THR A 33 9.94 -5.89 4.67
CA THR A 33 11.21 -5.18 4.43
C THR A 33 11.28 -3.78 5.04
N THR A 34 10.16 -3.27 5.55
CA THR A 34 10.07 -1.91 6.13
C THR A 34 10.03 -1.90 7.66
N ASN A 35 10.51 -0.84 8.28
CA ASN A 35 10.45 -0.69 9.74
C ASN A 35 9.07 -0.17 10.21
N LYS A 36 8.82 -0.18 11.52
CA LYS A 36 7.54 0.25 12.11
C LYS A 36 7.18 1.71 11.81
N GLU A 37 8.17 2.61 11.77
CA GLU A 37 7.93 4.02 11.47
C GLU A 37 7.42 4.18 10.03
N MET A 38 8.02 3.46 9.09
CA MET A 38 7.58 3.44 7.70
C MET A 38 6.16 2.89 7.56
N LYS A 39 5.83 1.78 8.25
CA LYS A 39 4.46 1.25 8.28
C LYS A 39 3.44 2.26 8.82
N ARG A 40 3.78 2.99 9.89
CA ARG A 40 2.92 4.06 10.43
C ARG A 40 2.74 5.21 9.43
N LYS A 41 3.82 5.63 8.76
CA LYS A 41 3.75 6.64 7.70
C LYS A 41 2.90 6.19 6.51
N LEU A 42 2.97 4.92 6.11
CA LEU A 42 2.10 4.37 5.07
C LEU A 42 0.62 4.53 5.45
N ILE A 43 0.25 4.16 6.69
CA ILE A 43 -1.12 4.32 7.20
C ILE A 43 -1.52 5.81 7.20
N GLU A 44 -0.68 6.70 7.74
CA GLU A 44 -0.94 8.15 7.77
C GLU A 44 -1.12 8.75 6.37
N GLU A 45 -0.29 8.33 5.41
CA GLU A 45 -0.38 8.78 4.02
C GLU A 45 -1.66 8.28 3.33
N ILE A 46 -2.06 7.03 3.59
CA ILE A 46 -3.32 6.47 3.09
C ILE A 46 -4.52 7.23 3.69
N ASP A 47 -4.55 7.41 5.01
CA ASP A 47 -5.62 8.12 5.70
C ASP A 47 -5.73 9.56 5.19
N SER A 48 -4.60 10.24 5.01
CA SER A 48 -4.53 11.57 4.43
C SER A 48 -5.06 11.59 2.99
N PHE A 49 -4.68 10.62 2.16
CA PHE A 49 -5.15 10.51 0.78
C PHE A 49 -6.68 10.36 0.74
N ILE A 50 -7.23 9.44 1.53
CA ILE A 50 -8.67 9.20 1.63
C ILE A 50 -9.41 10.43 2.14
N CYS A 51 -8.94 11.05 3.23
CA CYS A 51 -9.63 12.20 3.85
C CYS A 51 -9.64 13.45 2.98
N ASN A 52 -8.59 13.66 2.18
CA ASN A 52 -8.47 14.85 1.34
C ASN A 52 -9.12 14.69 -0.04
N SER A 53 -9.42 13.45 -0.44
CA SER A 53 -10.02 13.16 -1.74
C SER A 53 -11.52 13.34 -1.74
N LYS A 54 -12.04 14.11 -2.71
CA LYS A 54 -13.50 14.23 -2.93
C LYS A 54 -14.07 13.05 -3.71
N ASP A 55 -13.23 12.47 -4.57
CA ASP A 55 -13.52 11.33 -5.43
C ASP A 55 -12.24 10.48 -5.50
N ILE A 56 -12.18 9.46 -4.66
CA ILE A 56 -10.97 8.68 -4.40
C ILE A 56 -10.53 7.93 -5.65
N GLU A 57 -11.47 7.35 -6.39
CA GLU A 57 -11.18 6.58 -7.61
C GLU A 57 -10.54 7.49 -8.67
N LYS A 58 -11.12 8.68 -8.87
CA LYS A 58 -10.59 9.64 -9.83
C LYS A 58 -9.24 10.21 -9.41
N GLU A 59 -9.09 10.55 -8.12
CA GLU A 59 -7.85 11.14 -7.61
C GLU A 59 -6.71 10.13 -7.60
N PHE A 60 -6.98 8.88 -7.21
CA PHE A 60 -6.01 7.79 -7.27
C PHE A 60 -5.52 7.56 -8.69
N LYS A 61 -6.44 7.45 -9.66
CA LYS A 61 -6.11 7.29 -11.08
C LYS A 61 -5.30 8.47 -11.64
N LEU A 62 -5.55 9.68 -11.15
CA LEU A 62 -4.79 10.87 -11.56
C LEU A 62 -3.37 10.87 -10.98
N VAL A 63 -3.24 10.54 -9.69
CA VAL A 63 -1.95 10.57 -8.98
C VAL A 63 -1.04 9.42 -9.41
N TYR A 64 -1.61 8.25 -9.67
CA TYR A 64 -0.88 7.03 -10.01
C TYR A 64 -1.05 6.61 -11.48
N SER A 65 -1.40 7.56 -12.37
CA SER A 65 -1.58 7.30 -13.81
C SER A 65 -0.36 6.69 -14.50
N ASP A 66 0.82 7.02 -13.99
CA ASP A 66 2.11 6.59 -14.53
C ASP A 66 2.69 5.38 -13.77
N SER A 67 1.94 4.80 -12.82
CA SER A 67 2.32 3.56 -12.14
C SER A 67 1.84 2.35 -12.93
N ASP A 68 2.46 1.19 -12.71
CA ASP A 68 2.04 -0.07 -13.32
C ASP A 68 0.86 -0.73 -12.58
N PHE A 69 0.39 -0.12 -11.49
CA PHE A 69 -0.73 -0.62 -10.70
C PHE A 69 -2.07 -0.03 -11.18
N ASP A 70 -3.03 -0.90 -11.48
CA ASP A 70 -4.42 -0.54 -11.72
C ASP A 70 -5.33 -1.40 -10.84
N PRO A 71 -6.10 -0.81 -9.89
CA PRO A 71 -7.04 -1.54 -9.04
C PRO A 71 -7.99 -2.46 -9.81
N ASP A 72 -8.44 -2.04 -11.00
CA ASP A 72 -9.41 -2.80 -11.80
C ASP A 72 -8.83 -4.16 -12.26
N LEU A 73 -7.51 -4.27 -12.42
CA LEU A 73 -6.83 -5.53 -12.79
C LEU A 73 -6.74 -6.52 -11.63
N TRP A 74 -7.01 -6.07 -10.41
CA TRP A 74 -6.97 -6.85 -9.17
C TRP A 74 -8.37 -7.07 -8.59
N ASP A 75 -9.43 -6.83 -9.37
CA ASP A 75 -10.83 -6.93 -8.96
C ASP A 75 -11.15 -6.11 -7.68
N THR A 76 -10.53 -4.94 -7.52
CA THR A 76 -10.70 -4.04 -6.36
C THR A 76 -10.93 -2.60 -6.80
N THR A 77 -11.45 -1.76 -5.89
CA THR A 77 -11.46 -0.30 -6.06
C THR A 77 -10.20 0.32 -5.45
N ALA A 78 -9.88 1.57 -5.78
CA ALA A 78 -8.79 2.30 -5.13
C ALA A 78 -9.04 2.44 -3.63
N LEU A 79 -10.28 2.76 -3.22
CA LEU A 79 -10.64 2.86 -1.81
C LEU A 79 -10.47 1.52 -1.08
N ASP A 80 -10.94 0.42 -1.66
CA ASP A 80 -10.82 -0.91 -1.04
C ASP A 80 -9.35 -1.34 -0.93
N PHE A 81 -8.55 -1.10 -1.98
CA PHE A 81 -7.11 -1.36 -1.95
C PHE A 81 -6.41 -0.57 -0.84
N LEU A 82 -6.64 0.74 -0.76
CA LEU A 82 -6.04 1.60 0.26
C LEU A 82 -6.42 1.16 1.68
N ASN A 83 -7.70 0.89 1.92
CA ASN A 83 -8.17 0.37 3.21
C ASN A 83 -7.54 -0.99 3.54
N TYR A 84 -7.40 -1.85 2.54
CA TYR A 84 -6.80 -3.17 2.69
C TYR A 84 -5.32 -3.07 3.10
N VAL A 85 -4.52 -2.26 2.38
CA VAL A 85 -3.11 -2.00 2.71
C VAL A 85 -2.98 -1.43 4.12
N SER A 86 -3.79 -0.44 4.48
CA SER A 86 -3.78 0.18 5.82
C SER A 86 -4.08 -0.85 6.92
N LYS A 87 -5.09 -1.70 6.70
CA LYS A 87 -5.42 -2.80 7.61
C LYS A 87 -4.26 -3.79 7.78
N ARG A 88 -3.65 -4.25 6.67
CA ARG A 88 -2.51 -5.18 6.70
C ARG A 88 -1.32 -4.57 7.44
N ALA A 89 -1.00 -3.30 7.19
CA ALA A 89 0.06 -2.60 7.89
C ALA A 89 -0.19 -2.51 9.41
N GLN A 90 -1.45 -2.26 9.81
CA GLN A 90 -1.84 -2.22 11.22
C GLN A 90 -1.76 -3.61 11.89
N GLU A 91 -2.17 -4.68 11.20
CA GLU A 91 -2.02 -6.06 11.67
C GLU A 91 -0.55 -6.39 11.92
N PHE A 92 0.32 -6.08 10.97
CA PHE A 92 1.78 -6.24 11.11
C PHE A 92 2.34 -5.48 12.33
N LEU A 93 1.87 -4.26 12.59
CA LEU A 93 2.29 -3.51 13.78
C LEU A 93 1.83 -4.17 15.10
N ASN A 94 0.66 -4.82 15.08
CA ASN A 94 0.07 -5.48 16.24
C ASN A 94 0.71 -6.85 16.54
N GLU A 95 1.13 -7.59 15.52
CA GLU A 95 1.79 -8.90 15.67
C GLU A 95 3.21 -8.77 16.25
N TYR A 96 3.88 -7.66 15.99
CA TYR A 96 5.22 -7.37 16.49
C TYR A 96 5.22 -6.14 17.40
N PRO A 97 4.54 -6.13 18.57
CA PRO A 97 4.54 -4.98 19.47
C PRO A 97 5.98 -4.72 19.97
N GLU A 98 6.34 -3.47 20.26
CA GLU A 98 7.65 -3.19 20.85
C GLU A 98 7.78 -3.97 22.16
N LYS A 99 8.87 -4.72 22.34
CA LYS A 99 9.35 -4.92 23.70
C LYS A 99 9.93 -3.57 24.09
N ASP A 100 9.17 -2.82 24.88
CA ASP A 100 9.65 -1.61 25.56
C ASP A 100 11.08 -1.89 26.06
N LYS A 101 12.06 -1.16 25.53
CA LYS A 101 13.45 -1.19 26.02
C LYS A 101 13.68 0.02 26.91
#